data_AF-A0A8T4RI55-F1
#
_entry.id   AF-A0A8T4RI55-F1
#
_cell.length_a   1.000
_cell.length_b   1.000
_cell.length_c   1.000
_cell.angle_alpha   90.00
_cell.angle_beta   90.00
_cell.angle_gamma   90.00
#
_symmetry.space_group_name_H-M   'P 1'
#
loop_
_entity.id
_entity.type
_entity.pdbx_description
1 polymer ?
#
loop_
_entity_poly.entity_id
_entity_poly.type
_entity_poly.pdbx_seq_one_letter_code
_entity_poly.pdbx_strand_id
1 'polypeptide(L)'
;MEMDIRKLRSCEVCKINIPANQIKMLQRDKERNWILCSACCDKMKSRQVTASTVPPVRKTFVKEAVRNVYLPKIEKQEKGKEADYKRMYCNRCHYRFKLDTSRSGIYFRACCPYCGKDDQLDER
;
A
#
# COMPACT_ATOMS: atom_id res chain seq x y z
N MET A 1 -5.99 -14.55 -40.41
CA MET A 1 -5.67 -13.92 -39.12
C MET A 1 -4.87 -14.93 -38.31
N GLU A 2 -3.56 -14.96 -38.50
CA GLU A 2 -2.66 -15.83 -37.73
C GLU A 2 -2.54 -15.27 -36.31
N MET A 3 -2.98 -16.04 -35.31
CA MET A 3 -2.62 -15.77 -33.92
C MET A 3 -1.18 -16.22 -33.71
N ASP A 4 -0.27 -15.28 -33.45
CA ASP A 4 1.10 -15.54 -33.02
C ASP A 4 1.11 -16.34 -31.70
N ILE A 5 1.11 -17.68 -31.81
CA ILE A 5 1.19 -18.64 -30.68
C ILE A 5 2.48 -18.43 -29.86
N ARG A 6 3.48 -17.72 -30.40
CA ARG A 6 4.81 -17.54 -29.81
C ARG A 6 4.86 -16.64 -28.57
N LYS A 7 3.75 -16.00 -28.16
CA LYS A 7 3.71 -15.10 -26.99
C LYS A 7 2.52 -15.35 -26.06
N LEU A 8 2.05 -16.59 -25.95
CA LEU A 8 1.04 -16.97 -24.96
C LEU A 8 1.72 -17.38 -23.64
N ARG A 9 1.22 -16.89 -22.50
CA ARG A 9 1.59 -17.39 -21.17
C ARG A 9 0.34 -17.85 -20.44
N SER A 10 0.46 -18.87 -19.60
CA SER A 10 -0.67 -19.42 -18.87
C SER A 10 -0.85 -18.72 -17.52
N CYS A 11 -2.10 -18.37 -17.18
CA CYS A 11 -2.45 -17.87 -15.86
C CYS A 11 -2.10 -18.91 -14.79
N GLU A 12 -1.44 -18.52 -13.70
CA GLU A 12 -1.09 -19.48 -12.64
C GLU A 12 -2.31 -19.95 -11.83
N VAL A 13 -3.41 -19.17 -11.83
CA VAL A 13 -4.65 -19.46 -11.08
C VAL A 13 -5.65 -20.25 -11.93
N CYS A 14 -6.06 -19.73 -13.08
CA CYS A 14 -7.08 -20.36 -13.92
C CYS A 14 -6.53 -21.20 -15.08
N LYS A 15 -5.20 -21.25 -15.26
CA LYS A 15 -4.50 -22.01 -16.32
C LYS A 15 -4.88 -21.66 -17.77
N ILE A 16 -5.66 -20.60 -17.98
CA ILE A 16 -6.00 -20.10 -19.32
C ILE A 16 -4.75 -19.51 -20.00
N ASN A 17 -4.62 -19.73 -21.30
CA ASN A 17 -3.57 -19.12 -22.12
C ASN A 17 -3.92 -17.67 -22.46
N ILE A 18 -3.07 -16.75 -22.06
CA ILE A 18 -3.25 -15.31 -22.21
C ILE A 18 -2.17 -14.78 -23.14
N PRO A 19 -2.49 -13.90 -24.11
CA PRO A 19 -1.48 -13.22 -24.90
C PRO A 19 -0.64 -12.30 -24.02
N ALA A 20 0.67 -12.19 -24.32
CA ALA A 20 1.62 -11.40 -23.54
C ALA A 20 1.14 -9.96 -23.22
N ASN A 21 0.37 -9.37 -24.14
CA ASN A 21 -0.16 -8.01 -23.99
C ASN A 21 -1.26 -7.86 -22.93
N GLN A 22 -1.90 -8.96 -22.50
CA GLN A 22 -3.01 -8.96 -21.54
C GLN A 22 -2.65 -9.60 -20.19
N ILE A 23 -1.38 -9.97 -20.01
CA ILE A 23 -0.89 -10.53 -18.76
C ILE A 23 -0.76 -9.43 -17.71
N LYS A 24 -1.19 -9.72 -16.48
CA LYS A 24 -0.95 -8.89 -15.31
C LYS A 24 -0.02 -9.63 -14.36
N MET A 25 0.99 -8.92 -13.88
CA MET A 25 1.90 -9.43 -12.86
C MET A 25 1.46 -8.91 -11.48
N LEU A 26 1.34 -9.82 -10.51
CA LEU A 26 1.03 -9.46 -9.13
C LEU A 26 2.15 -9.97 -8.23
N GLN A 27 2.67 -9.14 -7.33
CA GLN A 27 3.76 -9.55 -6.46
C GLN A 27 3.29 -10.63 -5.49
N ARG A 28 3.93 -11.81 -5.51
CA ARG A 28 3.69 -12.91 -4.56
C ARG A 28 4.58 -12.76 -3.34
N ASP A 29 5.88 -12.61 -3.62
CA ASP A 29 6.95 -12.55 -2.64
C ASP A 29 7.97 -11.47 -3.05
N LYS A 30 9.04 -11.30 -2.27
CA LYS A 30 10.13 -10.38 -2.62
C LYS A 30 10.88 -10.78 -3.89
N GLU A 31 10.81 -12.05 -4.28
CA GLU A 31 11.61 -12.61 -5.38
C GLU A 31 10.78 -13.12 -6.55
N ARG A 32 9.45 -13.24 -6.41
CA ARG A 32 8.59 -13.86 -7.44
C ARG A 32 7.29 -13.09 -7.64
N ASN A 33 6.90 -12.97 -8.91
CA ASN A 33 5.64 -12.38 -9.35
C ASN A 33 4.73 -13.46 -9.91
N TRP A 34 3.45 -13.38 -9.57
CA TRP A 34 2.41 -14.18 -10.20
C TRP A 34 2.08 -13.69 -11.60
N ILE A 35 1.91 -14.63 -12.52
CA ILE A 35 1.44 -14.37 -13.88
C ILE A 35 -0.06 -14.66 -13.92
N LEU A 36 -0.88 -13.61 -14.04
CA LEU A 36 -2.33 -13.70 -13.94
C LEU A 36 -3.03 -13.12 -15.17
N CYS A 37 -4.22 -13.64 -15.47
CA CYS A 37 -5.15 -12.93 -16.35
C CYS A 37 -5.73 -11.71 -15.63
N SER A 38 -6.30 -10.78 -16.39
CA SER A 38 -7.03 -9.61 -15.88
C SER A 38 -8.02 -9.99 -14.78
N ALA A 39 -8.91 -10.94 -15.07
CA ALA A 39 -9.95 -11.37 -14.12
C ALA A 39 -9.40 -11.95 -12.80
N CYS A 40 -8.32 -12.73 -12.84
CA CYS A 40 -7.69 -13.28 -11.64
C CYS A 40 -6.91 -12.22 -10.86
N CYS A 41 -6.29 -11.27 -11.57
CA CYS A 41 -5.58 -10.14 -10.96
C CYS A 41 -6.55 -9.25 -10.18
N ASP A 42 -7.69 -8.89 -10.77
CA ASP A 42 -8.69 -8.03 -10.12
C ASP A 42 -9.30 -8.69 -8.89
N LYS A 43 -9.63 -9.99 -8.96
CA LYS A 43 -10.13 -10.75 -7.81
C LYS A 43 -9.15 -10.78 -6.64
N MET A 44 -7.84 -10.92 -6.93
CA MET A 44 -6.81 -10.93 -5.89
C MET A 44 -6.56 -9.54 -5.28
N LYS A 45 -6.58 -8.49 -6.11
CA LYS A 45 -6.48 -7.10 -5.62
C LYS A 45 -7.64 -6.74 -4.70
N SER A 46 -8.87 -7.09 -5.06
CA SER A 46 -10.04 -6.81 -4.20
C SER A 46 -9.96 -7.51 -2.84
N ARG A 47 -9.40 -8.72 -2.77
CA ARG A 47 -9.21 -9.44 -1.50
C ARG A 47 -8.14 -8.83 -0.59
N GLN A 48 -7.07 -8.26 -1.15
CA GLN A 48 -6.04 -7.57 -0.36
C GLN A 48 -6.60 -6.31 0.33
N VAL A 49 -7.53 -5.61 -0.33
CA VAL A 49 -8.14 -4.39 0.24
C VAL A 49 -9.13 -4.72 1.38
N THR A 50 -9.85 -5.84 1.29
CA THR A 50 -10.79 -6.26 2.34
C THR A 50 -10.12 -6.72 3.64
N ALA A 51 -8.84 -7.12 3.61
CA ALA A 51 -8.10 -7.47 4.83
C ALA A 51 -7.74 -6.26 5.71
N SER A 52 -7.93 -5.03 5.21
CA SER A 52 -7.69 -3.79 5.96
C SER A 52 -8.99 -3.08 6.40
N THR A 53 -10.16 -3.69 6.22
CA THR A 53 -11.43 -3.12 6.69
C THR A 53 -11.91 -3.87 7.93
N VAL A 54 -11.17 -3.72 9.04
CA VAL A 54 -11.77 -3.88 10.36
C VAL A 54 -12.56 -2.59 10.64
N PRO A 55 -13.87 -2.66 10.90
CA PRO A 55 -14.68 -1.49 11.21
C PRO A 55 -14.21 -0.81 12.51
N PRO A 56 -14.48 0.49 12.70
CA PRO A 56 -14.14 1.17 13.94
C PRO A 56 -14.96 0.56 15.08
N VAL A 57 -14.30 -0.22 15.95
CA VAL A 57 -14.88 -0.68 17.21
C VAL A 57 -15.20 0.57 18.03
N ARG A 58 -16.51 0.86 18.13
CA ARG A 58 -17.07 1.89 18.98
C ARG A 58 -16.60 1.65 20.41
N LYS A 59 -16.16 2.73 21.07
CA LYS A 59 -15.88 2.77 22.50
C LYS A 59 -17.11 2.33 23.28
N THR A 60 -17.01 1.22 23.99
CA THR A 60 -17.81 0.95 25.19
C THR A 60 -16.84 0.67 26.32
N PHE A 61 -16.77 1.63 27.24
CA PHE A 61 -16.20 1.47 28.56
C PHE A 61 -16.93 0.33 29.27
N VAL A 62 -16.22 -0.74 29.61
CA VAL A 62 -16.61 -1.61 30.71
C VAL A 62 -15.42 -1.66 31.66
N LYS A 63 -15.57 -0.98 32.79
CA LYS A 63 -14.75 -1.17 33.97
C LYS A 63 -15.06 -2.57 34.48
N GLU A 64 -14.12 -3.51 34.38
CA GLU A 64 -14.14 -4.65 35.27
C GLU A 64 -12.72 -4.98 35.72
N ALA A 65 -12.59 -5.04 37.05
CA ALA A 65 -11.35 -5.03 37.78
C ALA A 65 -10.77 -6.43 37.89
N VAL A 66 -9.50 -6.61 37.52
CA VAL A 66 -8.70 -7.75 37.98
C VAL A 66 -7.29 -7.29 38.33
N ARG A 67 -7.07 -7.20 39.65
CA ARG A 67 -5.85 -7.44 40.44
C ARG A 67 -4.47 -7.16 39.83
N ASN A 68 -3.83 -6.15 40.42
CA ASN A 68 -2.42 -6.08 40.82
C ASN A 68 -1.40 -6.90 40.03
N VAL A 69 -0.84 -6.30 38.98
CA VAL A 69 0.58 -6.50 38.65
C VAL A 69 1.24 -5.13 38.67
N TYR A 70 2.10 -4.96 39.66
CA TYR A 70 2.92 -3.76 39.84
C TYR A 70 3.95 -3.72 38.71
N LEU A 71 3.78 -2.79 37.78
CA LEU A 71 4.80 -2.44 36.78
C LEU A 71 5.30 -1.02 37.09
N PRO A 72 6.62 -0.80 37.11
CA PRO A 72 7.22 0.41 37.66
C PRO A 72 6.87 1.64 36.81
N LYS A 73 6.67 2.77 37.50
CA LYS A 73 6.54 4.09 36.89
C LYS A 73 7.78 4.38 36.04
N ILE A 74 7.64 4.29 34.73
CA ILE A 74 8.52 5.01 33.81
C ILE A 74 7.85 6.37 33.58
N GLU A 75 8.11 7.29 34.51
CA GLU A 75 8.04 8.70 34.19
C GLU A 75 9.21 9.01 33.25
N LYS A 76 8.90 9.29 31.98
CA LYS A 76 9.57 10.35 31.22
C LYS A 76 8.79 10.68 29.97
N GLN A 77 8.19 11.86 30.05
CA GLN A 77 7.92 12.81 28.99
C GLN A 77 8.68 12.51 27.70
N GLU A 78 8.00 12.45 26.56
CA GLU A 78 8.35 13.30 25.43
C GLU A 78 7.05 13.81 24.79
N LYS A 79 6.95 15.14 24.75
CA LYS A 79 5.94 15.92 24.04
C LYS A 79 5.67 15.29 22.68
N GLY A 80 4.40 15.02 22.38
CA GLY A 80 3.97 14.70 21.03
C GLY A 80 4.48 15.77 20.08
N LYS A 81 5.49 15.43 19.28
CA LYS A 81 5.80 16.18 18.07
C LYS A 81 4.59 15.97 17.18
N GLU A 82 3.76 17.00 17.12
CA GLU A 82 2.69 17.14 16.14
C GLU A 82 3.33 16.87 14.78
N ALA A 83 3.08 15.69 14.22
CA ALA A 83 3.74 15.27 12.99
C ALA A 83 3.24 16.19 11.87
N ASP A 84 4.12 17.08 11.43
CA ASP A 84 3.85 17.99 10.34
C ASP A 84 3.76 17.15 9.05
N TYR A 85 2.56 17.10 8.46
CA TYR A 85 2.28 16.36 7.24
C TYR A 85 1.87 17.32 6.14
N LYS A 86 2.64 17.35 5.05
CA LYS A 86 2.32 18.11 3.85
C LYS A 86 1.56 17.25 2.84
N ARG A 87 0.46 17.75 2.30
CA ARG A 87 -0.24 17.06 1.20
C ARG A 87 0.43 17.43 -0.12
N MET A 88 0.77 16.42 -0.90
CA MET A 88 1.35 16.56 -2.22
C MET A 88 0.48 15.84 -3.25
N TYR A 89 0.44 16.38 -4.45
CA TYR A 89 -0.25 15.85 -5.60
C TYR A 89 0.75 15.57 -6.71
N CYS A 90 0.69 14.38 -7.31
CA CYS A 90 1.50 14.11 -8.49
C CYS A 90 0.71 14.36 -9.77
N ASN A 91 1.20 15.24 -10.64
CA ASN A 91 0.56 15.53 -11.93
C ASN A 91 0.68 14.39 -12.95
N ARG A 92 1.63 13.44 -12.78
CA ARG A 92 1.80 12.30 -13.70
C ARG A 92 0.77 11.20 -13.47
N CYS A 93 0.57 10.83 -12.22
CA CYS A 93 -0.32 9.73 -11.84
C CYS A 93 -1.62 10.22 -11.20
N HIS A 94 -1.81 11.54 -11.10
CA HIS A 94 -2.96 12.19 -10.48
C HIS A 94 -3.24 11.69 -9.06
N TYR A 95 -2.20 11.27 -8.33
CA TYR A 95 -2.32 10.72 -6.97
C TYR A 95 -2.02 11.78 -5.91
N ARG A 96 -2.88 11.86 -4.89
CA ARG A 96 -2.67 12.69 -3.69
C ARG A 96 -2.10 11.86 -2.56
N PHE A 97 -0.97 12.29 -2.00
CA PHE A 97 -0.31 11.62 -0.88
C PHE A 97 0.10 12.60 0.21
N LYS A 98 0.30 12.06 1.42
CA LYS A 98 0.82 12.82 2.55
C LYS A 98 2.31 12.53 2.70
N LEU A 99 3.07 13.58 2.93
CA LEU A 99 4.50 13.52 3.10
C LEU A 99 4.85 14.07 4.49
N ASP A 100 5.62 13.30 5.24
CA ASP A 100 6.04 13.65 6.59
C ASP A 100 7.24 14.60 6.51
N THR A 101 6.99 15.89 6.75
CA THR A 101 8.02 16.95 6.76
C THR A 101 8.84 16.93 8.05
N SER A 102 8.41 16.17 9.06
CA SER A 102 9.20 15.99 10.29
C SER A 102 10.43 15.12 10.06
N ARG A 103 10.45 14.31 8.98
CA ARG A 103 11.59 13.47 8.58
C ARG A 103 12.46 14.09 7.49
N SER A 104 12.12 15.28 6.99
CA SER A 104 12.89 15.92 5.92
C SER A 104 14.15 16.62 6.45
N GLY A 105 15.17 15.83 6.76
CA GLY A 105 16.54 16.31 6.89
C GLY A 105 17.14 16.72 5.53
N ILE A 106 18.43 17.08 5.55
CA ILE A 106 19.20 17.71 4.45
C ILE A 106 19.15 16.94 3.11
N TYR A 107 18.76 15.66 3.10
CA TYR A 107 18.70 14.80 1.91
C TYR A 107 17.32 14.19 1.61
N PHE A 108 16.24 14.77 2.11
CA PHE A 108 14.92 14.22 1.84
C PHE A 108 14.42 14.63 0.45
N ARG A 109 14.50 13.69 -0.50
CA ARG A 109 13.93 13.85 -1.84
C ARG A 109 12.49 13.34 -1.82
N ALA A 110 11.55 14.27 -1.91
CA ALA A 110 10.12 13.95 -1.99
C ALA A 110 9.83 13.27 -3.33
N CYS A 111 9.52 11.98 -3.30
CA CYS A 111 9.15 11.21 -4.50
C CYS A 111 7.70 10.75 -4.41
N CYS A 112 7.02 10.81 -5.54
CA CYS A 112 5.71 10.18 -5.74
C CYS A 112 5.77 8.67 -5.41
N PRO A 113 4.96 8.14 -4.48
CA PRO A 113 5.00 6.72 -4.11
C PRO A 113 4.58 5.77 -5.24
N TYR A 114 3.88 6.29 -6.26
CA TYR A 114 3.37 5.49 -7.38
C TYR A 114 4.27 5.54 -8.62
N CYS A 115 4.87 6.70 -8.86
CA CYS A 115 5.63 6.96 -10.07
C CYS A 115 7.14 7.05 -9.82
N GLY A 116 7.57 7.12 -8.56
CA GLY A 116 8.98 7.18 -8.16
C GLY A 116 9.69 8.45 -8.66
N LYS A 117 8.93 9.44 -9.12
CA LYS A 117 9.41 10.67 -9.74
C LYS A 117 9.10 11.87 -8.85
N ASP A 118 10.04 12.79 -8.79
CA ASP A 118 9.98 14.06 -8.06
C ASP A 118 9.64 15.25 -8.98
N ASP A 119 9.78 15.10 -10.30
CA ASP A 119 9.68 16.19 -11.29
C ASP A 119 8.31 16.89 -11.39
N GLN A 120 7.23 16.27 -10.88
CA GLN A 120 5.85 16.74 -11.07
C GLN A 120 5.01 16.55 -9.80
N LEU A 121 5.53 17.02 -8.68
CA LEU A 121 4.83 17.10 -7.41
C LEU A 121 4.40 18.53 -7.13
N ASP A 122 3.12 18.71 -6.80
CA ASP A 122 2.46 19.99 -6.55
C ASP A 122 1.78 19.96 -5.17
N GLU A 123 1.53 21.12 -4.57
CA GLU A 123 0.96 21.26 -3.23
C GLU A 123 -0.56 21.55 -3.22
N ARG A 124 -1.21 21.52 -4.40
CA ARG A 124 -2.63 21.84 -4.61
C ARG A 124 -3.66 21.01 -3.82
#